data_AF-A0AAV4DNP7-F1
#
_entry.id   AF-A0AAV4DNP7-F1
#
_cell.length_a   1.000
_cell.length_b   1.000
_cell.length_c   1.000
_cell.angle_alpha   90.00
_cell.angle_beta   90.00
_cell.angle_gamma   90.00
#
_symmetry.space_group_name_H-M   'P 1'
#
loop_
_entity.id
_entity.type
_entity.pdbx_description
1 polymer ?
#
loop_
_entity_poly.entity_id
_entity_poly.type
_entity_poly.pdbx_seq_one_letter_code
_entity_poly.pdbx_strand_id
1 'polypeptide(L)'
;MSRDYRTVAAVNNLTLAVGYRFDPGIDLIALGGQVLRQICSSVRPLYMDITEDGYLMCSTWNKIARVQVDTGTVAFDKSGLSSL
;
A
#
# COMPACT_ATOMS: atom_id res chain seq x y z
N MET A 1 4.02 4.38 -26.57
CA MET A 1 3.90 3.50 -25.40
C MET A 1 2.73 3.99 -24.55
N SER A 2 1.71 3.16 -24.31
CA SER A 2 0.60 3.55 -23.42
C SER A 2 1.13 3.68 -21.99
N ARG A 3 0.74 4.77 -21.31
CA ARG A 3 1.09 4.97 -19.90
C ARG A 3 0.23 4.01 -19.07
N ASP A 4 0.88 3.15 -18.30
CA ASP A 4 0.20 2.22 -17.41
C ASP A 4 -0.15 2.94 -16.11
N TYR A 5 -1.39 3.42 -16.01
CA TYR A 5 -1.92 4.15 -14.85
C TYR A 5 -2.44 3.23 -13.75
N ARG A 6 -2.21 1.91 -13.85
CA ARG A 6 -2.73 0.97 -12.86
C ARG A 6 -2.06 1.20 -11.51
N THR A 7 -2.89 1.36 -10.49
CA THR A 7 -2.49 1.17 -9.10
C THR A 7 -2.64 -0.30 -8.72
N VAL A 8 -1.75 -0.79 -7.87
CA VAL A 8 -1.89 -2.10 -7.23
C VAL A 8 -1.98 -1.87 -5.73
N ALA A 9 -2.76 -2.69 -5.03
CA ALA A 9 -2.96 -2.51 -3.60
C ALA A 9 -2.92 -3.85 -2.88
N ALA A 10 -2.46 -3.80 -1.64
CA ALA A 10 -2.52 -4.91 -0.69
C ALA A 10 -3.07 -4.38 0.63
N VAL A 11 -3.85 -5.20 1.33
CA VAL A 11 -4.61 -4.76 2.50
C VAL A 11 -4.55 -5.81 3.58
N ASN A 12 -4.55 -5.36 4.83
CA ASN A 12 -4.84 -6.20 5.99
C ASN A 12 -5.94 -5.52 6.84
N ASN A 13 -6.20 -6.06 8.03
CA ASN A 13 -7.27 -5.56 8.89
C ASN A 13 -7.08 -4.11 9.39
N LEU A 14 -5.91 -3.48 9.19
CA LEU A 14 -5.54 -2.19 9.76
C LEU A 14 -5.07 -1.18 8.71
N THR A 15 -4.43 -1.63 7.64
CA THR A 15 -3.77 -0.77 6.67
C THR A 15 -3.95 -1.24 5.23
N LEU A 16 -3.84 -0.27 4.33
CA LEU A 16 -3.85 -0.42 2.88
C LEU A 16 -2.50 0.08 2.35
N ALA A 17 -1.72 -0.78 1.70
CA ALA A 17 -0.55 -0.37 0.93
C ALA A 17 -0.97 -0.14 -0.53
N VAL A 18 -0.72 1.06 -1.06
CA VAL A 18 -1.06 1.43 -2.44
C VAL A 18 0.21 1.70 -3.23
N GLY A 19 0.38 0.97 -4.31
CA GLY A 19 1.47 1.07 -5.25
C GLY A 19 1.08 1.80 -6.53
N TYR A 20 1.86 2.80 -6.92
CA TYR A 20 1.61 3.65 -8.07
C TYR A 20 2.59 3.30 -9.20
N ARG A 21 2.06 2.88 -10.36
CA ARG A 21 2.93 2.49 -11.50
C ARG A 21 3.31 3.63 -12.41
N PHE A 22 2.52 4.70 -12.50
CA PHE A 22 2.83 5.85 -13.35
C PHE A 22 3.80 6.80 -12.67
N ASP A 23 3.44 7.27 -11.47
CA ASP A 23 4.30 8.01 -10.56
C ASP A 23 4.85 7.03 -9.52
N PRO A 24 6.09 6.51 -9.66
CA PRO A 24 6.56 5.38 -8.88
C PRO A 24 6.49 5.64 -7.39
N GLY A 25 5.89 4.71 -6.65
CA GLY A 25 5.86 4.80 -5.21
C GLY A 25 4.97 3.77 -4.58
N ILE A 26 5.13 3.62 -3.27
CA ILE A 26 4.26 2.82 -2.43
C ILE A 26 3.97 3.63 -1.17
N ASP A 27 2.71 3.92 -0.94
CA ASP A 27 2.23 4.57 0.28
C ASP A 27 1.52 3.57 1.18
N LEU A 28 1.68 3.73 2.49
CA LEU A 28 0.91 3.04 3.50
C LEU A 28 -0.18 3.98 3.99
N ILE A 29 -1.42 3.51 3.92
CA ILE A 29 -2.63 4.29 4.18
C ILE A 29 -3.42 3.56 5.27
N ALA A 30 -3.94 4.32 6.24
CA ALA A 30 -4.94 3.81 7.18
C ALA A 30 -6.24 3.47 6.43
N LEU A 31 -7.03 2.52 6.93
CA LEU A 31 -8.35 2.24 6.35
C LEU A 31 -9.30 3.45 6.39
N GLY A 32 -9.04 4.45 7.23
CA GLY A 32 -9.73 5.74 7.25
C GLY A 32 -9.28 6.73 6.16
N GLY A 33 -8.38 6.35 5.25
CA GLY A 33 -7.94 7.17 4.11
C GLY A 33 -6.74 8.09 4.38
N GLN A 34 -6.26 8.18 5.62
CA GLN A 34 -5.06 8.95 5.96
C GLN A 34 -3.79 8.22 5.49
N VAL A 35 -2.93 8.91 4.73
CA VAL A 35 -1.57 8.42 4.43
C VAL A 35 -0.74 8.43 5.71
N LEU A 36 -0.28 7.25 6.14
CA LEU A 36 0.53 7.07 7.34
C LEU A 36 2.00 7.39 7.05
N ARG A 37 2.53 6.83 5.96
CA ARG A 37 3.89 7.09 5.48
C ARG A 37 4.08 6.60 4.05
N GLN A 38 5.07 7.16 3.37
CA GLN A 38 5.59 6.61 2.12
C GLN A 38 6.62 5.51 2.42
N ILE A 39 6.39 4.31 1.92
CA ILE A 39 7.31 3.16 2.04
C ILE A 39 8.46 3.30 1.04
N CYS A 40 8.15 3.72 -0.19
CA CYS A 40 9.13 3.89 -1.26
C CYS A 40 8.64 4.93 -2.26
N SER A 41 9.55 5.70 -2.85
CA SER A 41 9.26 6.75 -3.85
C SER A 41 9.73 6.44 -5.27
N SER A 42 10.23 5.22 -5.51
CA SER A 42 10.88 4.88 -6.79
C SER A 42 10.49 3.51 -7.37
N VAL A 43 9.73 2.72 -6.61
CA VAL A 43 9.33 1.37 -7.03
C VAL A 43 8.06 1.45 -7.88
N ARG A 44 8.05 0.71 -9.00
CA ARG A 44 6.86 0.45 -9.82
C ARG A 44 6.37 -0.98 -9.54
N PRO A 45 5.48 -1.17 -8.55
CA PRO A 45 5.04 -2.51 -8.15
C PRO A 45 4.14 -3.15 -9.22
N LEU A 46 4.23 -4.46 -9.37
CA LEU A 46 3.37 -5.28 -10.24
C LEU A 46 2.36 -6.10 -9.44
N TYR A 47 2.83 -6.69 -8.34
CA TYR A 47 1.99 -7.42 -7.39
C TYR A 47 2.42 -7.06 -5.99
N MET A 48 1.45 -6.94 -5.09
CA MET A 48 1.67 -6.66 -3.68
C MET A 48 0.78 -7.57 -2.85
N ASP A 49 1.26 -7.97 -1.67
CA ASP A 49 0.50 -8.70 -0.67
C ASP A 49 0.97 -8.30 0.74
N ILE A 50 0.07 -8.29 1.73
CA ILE A 50 0.45 -8.08 3.13
C ILE A 50 0.26 -9.40 3.87
N THR A 51 1.36 -9.93 4.38
CA THR A 51 1.38 -11.18 5.13
C THR A 51 0.85 -11.00 6.55
N GLU A 52 0.37 -12.09 7.16
CA GLU A 52 -0.17 -12.08 8.52
C GLU A 52 0.86 -11.64 9.57
N ASP A 53 2.15 -11.88 9.33
CA ASP A 53 3.26 -11.43 10.18
C ASP A 53 3.64 -9.95 9.97
N GLY A 54 2.84 -9.19 9.22
CA GLY A 54 2.99 -7.73 9.10
C GLY A 54 4.04 -7.30 8.08
N TYR A 55 4.31 -8.10 7.06
CA TYR A 55 5.21 -7.71 5.98
C TYR A 55 4.46 -7.40 4.70
N LEU A 56 4.89 -6.35 4.03
CA LEU A 56 4.52 -6.08 2.65
C LEU A 56 5.49 -6.81 1.73
N MET A 57 4.94 -7.77 0.99
CA MET A 57 5.58 -8.39 -0.15
C MET A 57 5.28 -7.57 -1.40
N CYS A 58 6.30 -7.26 -2.18
CA CYS A 58 6.16 -6.48 -3.42
C CYS A 58 7.04 -7.07 -4.50
N SER A 59 6.47 -7.31 -5.69
CA SER A 59 7.23 -7.65 -6.88
C SER A 59 7.28 -6.49 -7.87
N THR A 60 8.40 -6.39 -8.56
CA THR A 60 8.63 -5.54 -9.72
C THR A 60 8.98 -6.43 -10.91
N TRP A 61 9.25 -5.86 -12.08
CA TRP A 61 9.63 -6.63 -13.27
C TRP A 61 10.86 -7.52 -13.08
N ASN A 62 11.78 -7.16 -12.19
CA ASN A 62 13.08 -7.82 -12.07
C ASN A 62 13.50 -8.14 -10.62
N LYS A 63 12.71 -7.73 -9.63
CA LYS A 63 13.04 -7.89 -8.21
C LYS A 63 11.80 -8.17 -7.38
N ILE A 64 12.00 -8.93 -6.32
CA ILE A 64 11.03 -9.08 -5.22
C ILE A 64 11.64 -8.39 -4.00
N ALA A 65 10.83 -7.61 -3.29
CA ALA A 65 11.18 -6.94 -2.06
C ALA A 65 10.20 -7.33 -0.95
N ARG A 66 10.69 -7.36 0.28
CA ARG A 66 9.92 -7.55 1.50
C ARG A 66 10.24 -6.40 2.44
N VAL A 67 9.22 -5.77 3.00
CA VAL A 67 9.36 -4.67 3.96
C VAL A 67 8.45 -4.92 5.15
N GLN A 68 8.95 -4.67 6.37
CA GLN A 68 8.10 -4.72 7.55
C GLN A 68 7.22 -3.47 7.59
N VAL A 69 5.92 -3.67 7.66
CA VAL A 69 4.93 -2.62 7.87
C VAL A 69 4.38 -2.80 9.27
N ASP A 70 5.00 -2.11 10.24
CA ASP A 70 4.48 -2.06 11.60
C ASP A 70 3.05 -1.54 11.57
N THR A 71 2.12 -2.42 11.91
CA THR A 71 0.69 -2.15 12.02
C THR A 71 0.38 -1.59 13.39
N GLY A 72 1.14 -0.58 13.82
CA GLY A 72 0.82 0.19 15.02
C GLY A 72 -0.65 0.58 14.99
N THR A 73 -1.36 0.29 16.07
CA THR A 73 -2.81 0.24 16.19
C THR A 73 -3.51 1.44 15.54
N VAL A 74 -3.98 1.30 14.30
CA VAL A 74 -4.91 2.27 13.71
C VAL A 74 -6.30 1.71 13.91
N ALA A 75 -7.00 2.22 14.94
CA ALA A 75 -8.41 1.92 15.14
C ALA A 75 -9.19 2.44 13.92
N PHE A 76 -9.98 1.56 13.30
CA PHE A 76 -10.92 1.91 12.25
C PHE A 76 -12.00 2.83 12.83
N ASP A 77 -11.91 4.13 12.54
CA ASP A 77 -13.00 5.05 12.84
C ASP A 77 -14.01 5.05 11.68
N LYS A 78 -15.19 4.47 11.93
CA LYS A 78 -16.32 4.42 10.99
C LYS A 78 -16.91 5.79 10.69
N SER A 79 -16.54 6.84 11.42
CA SER A 79 -17.09 8.19 11.25
C SER A 79 -16.87 8.78 9.84
N GLY A 80 -15.81 8.35 9.15
CA GLY A 80 -15.48 8.81 7.79
C GLY A 80 -16.34 8.21 6.67
N LEU A 81 -17.12 7.16 6.94
CA LEU A 81 -18.04 6.53 5.97
C LEU A 81 -19.47 7.06 6.06
N SER A 82 -19.81 7.81 7.11
CA SER A 82 -21.16 8.39 7.30
C SER A 82 -21.39 9.71 6.57
N SER A 83 -20.44 10.20 5.78
CA SER A 83 -20.52 11.46 5.04
C SER A 83 -20.39 11.33 3.51
N LEU A 84 -20.59 10.13 2.95
CA LEU A 84 -20.75 9.91 1.50
C LEU A 84 -22.23 9.72 1.13
#